data_AF-A0A7V8NVP2-F1
#
_entry.id   AF-A0A7V8NVP2-F1
#
_cell.length_a   1.000
_cell.length_b   1.000
_cell.length_c   1.000
_cell.angle_alpha   90.00
_cell.angle_beta   90.00
_cell.angle_gamma   90.00
#
_symmetry.space_group_name_H-M   'P 1'
#
loop_
_entity.id
_entity.type
_entity.pdbx_description
1 polymer ?
#
loop_
_entity_poly.entity_id
_entity_poly.type
_entity_poly.pdbx_seq_one_letter_code
_entity_poly.pdbx_strand_id
1 'polypeptide(L)'
;MKAVASSWLRLLASARSTIRRLSPLVVLLSFTAGVLAWAQSPPPSPIKVVNLIPASLSGEANQDSEPFLAIQNENPQVMVASAFTPNPFSMTGNAPVYVSQDAGKTWVLNAITPVQRMTCDITHAMATGENHPRGDLHAGTLACASGITLDESESNDVSLSTTMNVQSTRGNVDQPFVRALGVASGDRIYVGINDFNQASGRTATIDVSVDGGATYKSIPIEARKTAGQDGPSVRPAVANDGTVYAAFFGWRKFDGKTATSDIVVVRDDAAATGANPFQVLKDPSDKLPGRIVVKGVSIPWSNAPAIGQERIGSTLSVAVDPNHSGTVYVSWADKGSKGDIYTLHVRSS
;
A
#
# COMPACT_ATOMS: atom_id res chain seq x y z
N MET A 1 -26.84 48.07 -19.68
CA MET A 1 -27.18 49.08 -20.72
C MET A 1 -26.72 50.46 -20.26
N LYS A 2 -25.72 51.05 -20.94
CA LYS A 2 -25.53 52.49 -21.20
C LYS A 2 -24.13 52.68 -21.79
N ALA A 3 -24.03 53.34 -22.93
CA ALA A 3 -22.80 53.68 -23.61
C ALA A 3 -22.81 55.17 -23.98
N VAL A 4 -21.67 55.84 -23.81
CA VAL A 4 -21.31 57.19 -24.32
C VAL A 4 -19.75 57.13 -24.37
N ALA A 5 -19.03 57.21 -25.50
CA ALA A 5 -18.84 58.35 -26.43
C ALA A 5 -18.21 59.59 -25.74
N SER A 6 -17.26 60.37 -26.29
CA SER A 6 -16.49 60.28 -27.57
C SER A 6 -15.41 61.40 -27.71
N SER A 7 -14.30 61.07 -28.40
CA SER A 7 -13.53 61.87 -29.39
C SER A 7 -12.76 63.18 -29.04
N TRP A 8 -11.99 63.66 -30.05
CA TRP A 8 -11.15 64.89 -30.21
C TRP A 8 -9.69 64.80 -29.68
N LEU A 9 -8.57 64.80 -30.45
CA LEU A 9 -8.15 64.96 -31.86
C LEU A 9 -7.42 66.29 -32.23
N ARG A 10 -6.31 66.18 -33.00
CA ARG A 10 -5.41 67.20 -33.67
C ARG A 10 -4.20 67.65 -32.82
N LEU A 11 -3.00 67.92 -33.36
CA LEU A 11 -2.62 68.45 -34.69
C LEU A 11 -1.50 67.69 -35.46
N LEU A 12 -1.36 68.05 -36.75
CA LEU A 12 -0.26 67.75 -37.69
C LEU A 12 0.96 68.70 -37.45
N ALA A 13 2.16 68.60 -38.05
CA ALA A 13 2.65 67.91 -39.26
C ALA A 13 4.11 67.39 -39.01
N SER A 14 5.03 67.10 -39.95
CA SER A 14 5.16 67.31 -41.40
C SER A 14 6.13 66.28 -42.04
N ALA A 15 6.57 66.47 -43.30
CA ALA A 15 7.35 65.50 -44.09
C ALA A 15 8.69 66.04 -44.64
N ARG A 16 9.66 65.14 -44.89
CA ARG A 16 10.33 64.95 -46.21
C ARG A 16 11.25 63.72 -46.26
N SER A 17 11.49 63.24 -47.49
CA SER A 17 12.10 61.97 -47.86
C SER A 17 13.60 62.03 -48.14
N THR A 18 14.32 60.90 -47.98
CA THR A 18 15.43 60.56 -48.90
C THR A 18 15.60 59.05 -49.02
N ILE A 19 15.63 58.54 -50.26
CA ILE A 19 15.93 57.13 -50.58
C ILE A 19 17.45 56.97 -50.73
N ARG A 20 18.04 55.91 -50.15
CA ARG A 20 19.39 55.44 -50.50
C ARG A 20 19.37 53.97 -50.91
N ARG A 21 20.28 53.63 -51.83
CA ARG A 21 20.26 52.41 -52.65
C ARG A 21 20.75 51.17 -51.89
N LEU A 22 20.23 50.01 -52.31
CA LEU A 22 20.74 48.68 -51.97
C LEU A 22 22.05 48.38 -52.72
N SER A 23 22.93 47.64 -52.07
CA SER A 23 23.97 46.79 -52.68
C SER A 23 23.87 45.40 -52.04
N PRO A 24 24.16 44.31 -52.78
CA PRO A 24 23.84 42.95 -52.34
C PRO A 24 24.90 42.41 -51.37
N LEU A 25 24.46 41.76 -50.30
CA LEU A 25 25.33 40.92 -49.46
C LEU A 25 24.99 39.44 -49.66
N VAL A 26 26.04 38.64 -49.78
CA VAL A 26 26.01 37.19 -50.07
C VAL A 26 25.17 36.43 -49.04
N VAL A 27 24.19 35.64 -49.52
CA VAL A 27 23.49 34.66 -48.69
C VAL A 27 24.39 33.42 -48.55
N LEU A 28 25.01 33.28 -47.38
CA LEU A 28 25.69 32.05 -47.01
C LEU A 28 24.65 31.02 -46.53
N LEU A 29 24.42 29.98 -47.32
CA LEU A 29 23.55 28.85 -46.95
C LEU A 29 24.27 27.94 -45.94
N SER A 30 24.11 28.27 -44.65
CA SER A 30 24.55 27.42 -43.55
C SER A 30 23.73 26.14 -43.49
N PHE A 31 24.21 25.07 -44.13
CA PHE A 31 23.72 23.71 -43.89
C PHE A 31 24.10 23.26 -42.47
N THR A 32 23.31 23.68 -41.47
CA THR A 32 23.33 23.03 -40.15
C THR A 32 22.76 21.63 -40.31
N ALA A 33 23.64 20.63 -40.40
CA ALA A 33 23.25 19.24 -40.30
C ALA A 33 22.58 19.02 -38.94
N GLY A 34 21.24 18.86 -38.97
CA GLY A 34 20.46 18.52 -37.80
C GLY A 34 20.79 17.09 -37.37
N VAL A 35 21.87 16.93 -36.59
CA VAL A 35 22.11 15.69 -35.87
C VAL A 35 20.95 15.53 -34.91
N LEU A 36 20.05 14.60 -35.24
CA LEU A 36 19.08 14.05 -34.30
C LEU A 36 19.87 13.42 -33.17
N ALA A 37 20.14 14.21 -32.13
CA ALA A 37 20.62 13.72 -30.86
C ALA A 37 19.50 12.83 -30.30
N TRP A 38 19.62 11.53 -30.52
CA TRP A 38 18.87 10.54 -29.77
C TRP A 38 19.14 10.83 -28.30
N ALA A 39 18.12 11.33 -27.61
CA ALA A 39 18.19 11.54 -26.17
C ALA A 39 18.42 10.15 -25.56
N GLN A 40 19.66 9.85 -25.20
CA GLN A 40 19.98 8.64 -24.47
C GLN A 40 19.16 8.70 -23.18
N SER A 41 18.38 7.66 -22.92
CA SER A 41 17.74 7.48 -21.62
C SER A 41 18.79 7.71 -20.53
N PRO A 42 18.49 8.49 -19.48
CA PRO A 42 19.44 8.67 -18.39
C PRO A 42 19.89 7.29 -17.88
N PRO A 43 21.17 7.13 -17.52
CA PRO A 43 21.64 5.84 -17.02
C PRO A 43 20.77 5.40 -15.84
N PRO A 44 20.40 4.10 -15.76
CA PRO A 44 19.50 3.63 -14.71
C PRO A 44 20.10 3.97 -13.34
N SER A 45 19.27 4.56 -12.47
CA SER A 45 19.68 4.93 -11.11
C SER A 45 20.26 3.71 -10.39
N PRO A 46 21.40 3.83 -9.70
CA PRO A 46 22.07 2.68 -9.09
C PRO A 46 21.25 2.10 -7.93
N ILE A 47 20.59 0.96 -8.17
CA ILE A 47 20.93 -0.34 -7.57
C ILE A 47 21.48 -0.33 -6.12
N LYS A 48 20.88 0.40 -5.17
CA LYS A 48 21.32 0.40 -3.77
C LYS A 48 20.69 -0.77 -2.99
N VAL A 49 21.51 -1.72 -2.57
CA VAL A 49 21.16 -2.73 -1.56
C VAL A 49 21.59 -2.21 -0.19
N VAL A 50 20.76 -2.41 0.84
CA VAL A 50 21.00 -1.93 2.21
C VAL A 50 20.68 -3.06 3.18
N ASN A 51 21.57 -3.32 4.13
CA ASN A 51 21.22 -4.13 5.30
C ASN A 51 20.52 -3.22 6.33
N LEU A 52 19.29 -3.56 6.70
CA LEU A 52 18.51 -2.84 7.71
C LEU A 52 19.02 -3.12 9.13
N ILE A 53 19.65 -4.27 9.34
CA ILE A 53 20.18 -4.71 10.63
C ILE A 53 21.39 -3.82 10.98
N PRO A 54 21.34 -3.05 12.10
CA PRO A 54 22.46 -2.23 12.53
C PRO A 54 23.75 -3.04 12.69
N ALA A 55 24.89 -2.45 12.35
CA ALA A 55 26.19 -3.14 12.44
C ALA A 55 26.54 -3.65 13.85
N SER A 56 25.99 -3.02 14.91
CA SER A 56 26.10 -3.49 16.30
C SER A 56 25.36 -4.80 16.58
N LEU A 57 24.47 -5.23 15.67
CA LEU A 57 23.67 -6.45 15.74
C LEU A 57 24.06 -7.46 14.65
N SER A 58 25.20 -7.28 13.96
CA SER A 58 25.62 -8.14 12.83
C SER A 58 25.99 -9.59 13.19
N GLY A 59 25.84 -9.97 14.46
CA GLY A 59 25.97 -11.34 14.95
C GLY A 59 24.62 -12.02 15.25
N GLU A 60 23.51 -11.39 14.84
CA GLU A 60 22.21 -12.03 14.85
C GLU A 60 22.15 -13.21 13.84
N ALA A 61 21.18 -14.10 14.04
CA ALA A 61 20.95 -15.27 13.19
C ALA A 61 19.46 -15.67 13.18
N ASN A 62 18.57 -14.70 13.37
CA ASN A 62 17.13 -14.93 13.39
C ASN A 62 16.59 -15.01 11.96
N GLN A 63 15.51 -15.77 11.76
CA GLN A 63 14.77 -15.72 10.49
C GLN A 63 13.78 -14.55 10.54
N ASP A 64 14.29 -13.35 10.23
CA ASP A 64 13.51 -12.13 10.05
C ASP A 64 12.62 -12.23 8.79
N SER A 65 11.57 -13.05 8.94
CA SER A 65 10.59 -13.41 7.92
C SER A 65 9.44 -12.40 7.85
N GLU A 66 8.69 -12.47 6.75
CA GLU A 66 7.58 -11.58 6.39
C GLU A 66 7.88 -10.07 6.53
N PRO A 67 8.90 -9.57 5.79
CA PRO A 67 9.27 -8.17 5.83
C PRO A 67 8.17 -7.28 5.22
N PHE A 68 7.87 -6.18 5.90
CA PHE A 68 6.98 -5.12 5.44
C PHE A 68 7.69 -3.76 5.48
N LEU A 69 7.38 -2.88 4.53
CA LEU A 69 7.97 -1.52 4.41
C LEU A 69 6.86 -0.49 4.15
N ALA A 70 6.83 0.56 4.97
CA ALA A 70 6.09 1.79 4.75
C ALA A 70 7.07 2.94 4.47
N ILE A 71 6.67 3.85 3.58
CA ILE A 71 7.40 5.07 3.23
C ILE A 71 6.40 6.21 3.39
N GLN A 72 6.79 7.28 4.08
CA GLN A 72 5.93 8.46 4.24
C GLN A 72 5.96 9.29 2.96
N ASN A 73 4.79 9.62 2.41
CA ASN A 73 4.67 10.04 1.01
C ASN A 73 5.14 11.50 0.79
N GLU A 74 4.87 12.38 1.74
CA GLU A 74 5.16 13.81 1.72
C GLU A 74 6.63 14.10 2.07
N ASN A 75 7.24 13.21 2.86
CA ASN A 75 8.64 13.20 3.27
C ASN A 75 9.23 11.78 3.17
N PRO A 76 9.62 11.32 1.96
CA PRO A 76 10.21 10.00 1.74
C PRO A 76 11.58 9.77 2.39
N GLN A 77 12.08 10.69 3.22
CA GLN A 77 13.21 10.39 4.11
C GLN A 77 12.77 9.47 5.27
N VAL A 78 11.50 9.54 5.69
CA VAL A 78 10.93 8.70 6.74
C VAL A 78 10.47 7.38 6.15
N MET A 79 11.04 6.29 6.68
CA MET A 79 10.68 4.92 6.31
C MET A 79 10.58 4.08 7.58
N VAL A 80 9.61 3.18 7.63
CA VAL A 80 9.50 2.19 8.69
C VAL A 80 9.43 0.81 8.05
N ALA A 81 10.19 -0.14 8.57
CA ALA A 81 10.13 -1.53 8.17
C ALA A 81 9.95 -2.45 9.38
N SER A 82 9.31 -3.58 9.18
CA SER A 82 9.14 -4.63 10.18
C SER A 82 9.43 -5.99 9.56
N ALA A 83 9.77 -6.95 10.40
CA ALA A 83 9.85 -8.38 10.11
C ALA A 83 9.62 -9.11 11.45
N PHE A 84 9.71 -10.44 11.49
CA PHE A 84 9.62 -11.20 12.74
C PHE A 84 10.93 -11.14 13.56
N THR A 85 11.43 -9.93 13.76
CA THR A 85 12.64 -9.57 14.50
C THR A 85 12.37 -9.56 16.00
N PRO A 86 13.10 -10.36 16.82
CA PRO A 86 13.01 -10.26 18.27
C PRO A 86 13.74 -9.01 18.78
N ASN A 87 13.19 -8.35 19.80
CA ASN A 87 13.88 -7.28 20.52
C ASN A 87 15.19 -7.82 21.15
N PRO A 88 16.38 -7.34 20.72
CA PRO A 88 17.66 -7.83 21.20
C PRO A 88 18.06 -7.21 22.55
N PHE A 89 17.36 -6.15 22.99
CA PHE A 89 17.68 -5.38 24.18
C PHE A 89 16.89 -5.83 25.42
N SER A 90 15.75 -6.50 25.24
CA SER A 90 14.93 -6.99 26.36
C SER A 90 14.05 -8.18 25.99
N MET A 91 13.99 -9.17 26.91
CA MET A 91 13.07 -10.31 26.82
C MET A 91 11.63 -9.97 27.22
N THR A 92 11.41 -8.84 27.89
CA THR A 92 10.10 -8.37 28.39
C THR A 92 9.68 -7.02 27.83
N GLY A 93 10.54 -6.35 27.05
CA GLY A 93 10.20 -5.13 26.34
C GLY A 93 9.38 -5.39 25.07
N ASN A 94 8.89 -4.31 24.48
CA ASN A 94 8.15 -4.27 23.21
C ASN A 94 8.89 -4.94 22.05
N ALA A 95 8.15 -5.42 21.04
CA ALA A 95 8.71 -5.81 19.74
C ALA A 95 9.20 -4.57 18.96
N PRO A 96 10.19 -4.73 18.07
CA PRO A 96 10.78 -3.62 17.35
C PRO A 96 10.22 -3.38 15.95
N VAL A 97 10.43 -2.16 15.46
CA VAL A 97 10.45 -1.81 14.02
C VAL A 97 11.78 -1.16 13.67
N TYR A 98 12.21 -1.29 12.42
CA TYR A 98 13.33 -0.55 11.84
C TYR A 98 12.84 0.81 11.35
N VAL A 99 13.51 1.89 11.74
CA VAL A 99 13.16 3.26 11.36
C VAL A 99 14.34 3.91 10.63
N SER A 100 14.07 4.55 9.49
CA SER A 100 14.99 5.43 8.79
C SER A 100 14.41 6.85 8.71
N GLN A 101 15.29 7.84 8.76
CA GLN A 101 14.95 9.27 8.61
C GLN A 101 15.85 9.96 7.56
N ASP A 102 16.55 9.19 6.72
CA ASP A 102 17.53 9.69 5.74
C ASP A 102 17.41 9.02 4.35
N ALA A 103 16.21 8.49 4.05
CA ALA A 103 15.86 7.68 2.89
C ALA A 103 16.66 6.36 2.79
N GLY A 104 16.68 5.60 3.88
CA GLY A 104 17.27 4.26 3.93
C GLY A 104 18.80 4.28 3.79
N LYS A 105 19.49 5.32 4.26
CA LYS A 105 20.96 5.32 4.39
C LYS A 105 21.39 4.75 5.73
N THR A 106 20.65 5.07 6.79
CA THR A 106 20.81 4.47 8.12
C THR A 106 19.46 4.00 8.65
N TRP A 107 19.51 3.02 9.55
CA TRP A 107 18.35 2.39 10.19
C TRP A 107 18.63 2.24 11.68
N VAL A 108 17.62 2.52 12.51
CA VAL A 108 17.62 2.28 13.96
C VAL A 108 16.52 1.28 14.32
N LEU A 109 16.74 0.47 15.36
CA LEU A 109 15.78 -0.54 15.81
C LEU A 109 15.00 0.00 17.02
N ASN A 110 13.76 0.44 16.81
CA ASN A 110 12.92 1.08 17.82
C ASN A 110 11.89 0.09 18.39
N ALA A 111 12.04 -0.25 19.67
CA ALA A 111 11.15 -1.15 20.42
C ALA A 111 9.84 -0.45 20.85
N ILE A 112 8.96 -0.18 19.89
CA ILE A 112 7.72 0.61 20.12
C ILE A 112 6.42 -0.18 19.92
N THR A 113 6.46 -1.34 19.25
CA THR A 113 5.26 -2.12 18.95
C THR A 113 4.65 -2.71 20.24
N PRO A 114 3.32 -2.65 20.46
CA PRO A 114 2.70 -2.90 21.78
C PRO A 114 2.64 -4.37 22.22
N VAL A 115 3.38 -5.27 21.56
CA VAL A 115 3.44 -6.70 21.88
C VAL A 115 4.81 -7.07 22.47
N GLN A 116 4.85 -8.03 23.40
CA GLN A 116 6.09 -8.41 24.07
C GLN A 116 7.08 -9.09 23.11
N ARG A 117 8.31 -8.56 23.06
CA ARG A 117 9.54 -9.09 22.45
C ARG A 117 9.52 -9.26 20.92
N MET A 118 8.48 -9.85 20.33
CA MET A 118 8.40 -10.16 18.91
C MET A 118 6.94 -10.26 18.47
N THR A 119 6.66 -9.83 17.24
CA THR A 119 5.34 -9.94 16.61
C THR A 119 5.12 -11.34 16.04
N CYS A 120 3.86 -11.79 15.98
CA CYS A 120 3.49 -12.98 15.21
C CYS A 120 3.08 -12.66 13.77
N ASP A 121 2.44 -11.50 13.58
CA ASP A 121 2.30 -10.80 12.30
C ASP A 121 2.34 -9.30 12.59
N ILE A 122 2.82 -8.50 11.63
CA ILE A 122 2.74 -7.04 11.69
C ILE A 122 2.74 -6.46 10.28
N THR A 123 1.87 -5.49 10.05
CA THR A 123 2.02 -4.53 8.96
C THR A 123 1.65 -3.14 9.44
N HIS A 124 2.12 -2.14 8.71
CA HIS A 124 1.91 -0.74 9.06
C HIS A 124 1.76 0.14 7.82
N ALA A 125 1.18 1.31 7.97
CA ALA A 125 1.14 2.34 6.96
C ALA A 125 1.42 3.70 7.60
N MET A 126 2.01 4.62 6.83
CA MET A 126 2.17 6.01 7.25
C MET A 126 1.21 6.90 6.49
N ALA A 127 0.54 7.79 7.22
CA ALA A 127 -0.33 8.82 6.69
C ALA A 127 -0.04 10.17 7.36
N THR A 128 -0.65 11.24 6.85
CA THR A 128 -0.36 12.64 7.19
C THR A 128 -1.60 13.52 7.15
N GLY A 129 -2.79 12.95 7.38
CA GLY A 129 -4.03 13.71 7.51
C GLY A 129 -4.06 14.51 8.81
N GLU A 130 -3.35 14.03 9.82
CA GLU A 130 -3.05 14.76 11.05
C GLU A 130 -1.68 15.48 10.93
N ASN A 131 -1.53 16.60 11.66
CA ASN A 131 -0.40 17.52 11.47
C ASN A 131 0.87 17.07 12.22
N HIS A 132 1.27 15.81 12.06
CA HIS A 132 2.45 15.23 12.71
C HIS A 132 3.68 15.28 11.77
N PRO A 133 4.84 15.85 12.20
CA PRO A 133 5.96 16.16 11.30
C PRO A 133 6.60 14.97 10.55
N ARG A 134 6.36 13.75 11.02
CA ARG A 134 6.86 12.50 10.42
C ARG A 134 5.73 11.57 9.95
N GLY A 135 4.48 12.05 9.97
CA GLY A 135 3.28 11.25 9.75
C GLY A 135 2.99 10.28 10.90
N ASP A 136 1.77 9.77 10.90
CA ASP A 136 1.26 8.80 11.85
C ASP A 136 1.49 7.39 11.32
N LEU A 137 2.17 6.57 12.12
CA LEU A 137 2.38 5.15 11.83
C LEU A 137 1.24 4.34 12.43
N HIS A 138 0.29 3.93 11.59
CA HIS A 138 -0.78 3.01 11.94
C HIS A 138 -0.31 1.57 11.73
N ALA A 139 -0.45 0.71 12.74
CA ALA A 139 -0.02 -0.69 12.70
C ALA A 139 -1.09 -1.64 13.22
N GLY A 140 -1.27 -2.75 12.52
CA GLY A 140 -2.01 -3.92 13.00
C GLY A 140 -0.98 -4.98 13.37
N THR A 141 -0.94 -5.36 14.65
CA THR A 141 0.06 -6.30 15.19
C THR A 141 -0.61 -7.48 15.88
N LEU A 142 -0.15 -8.70 15.59
CA LEU A 142 -0.54 -9.89 16.36
C LEU A 142 0.51 -10.24 17.42
N ALA A 143 0.06 -10.49 18.65
CA ALA A 143 0.91 -10.98 19.73
C ALA A 143 1.14 -12.50 19.65
N CYS A 144 2.40 -12.95 19.84
CA CYS A 144 2.73 -14.37 20.00
C CYS A 144 2.39 -14.91 21.40
N ALA A 145 1.10 -14.92 21.75
CA ALA A 145 0.58 -15.42 23.02
C ALA A 145 -0.22 -16.72 22.84
N SER A 146 -0.76 -17.27 23.95
CA SER A 146 -1.60 -18.48 23.95
C SER A 146 -2.95 -18.30 23.24
N GLY A 147 -3.33 -17.06 22.90
CA GLY A 147 -4.37 -16.72 21.95
C GLY A 147 -3.86 -15.61 21.03
N ILE A 148 -4.18 -15.70 19.73
CA ILE A 148 -3.81 -14.68 18.76
C ILE A 148 -4.74 -13.46 18.97
N THR A 149 -4.11 -12.36 19.37
CA THR A 149 -4.76 -11.07 19.63
C THR A 149 -4.12 -10.02 18.73
N LEU A 150 -4.96 -9.31 17.98
CA LEU A 150 -4.63 -8.10 17.25
C LEU A 150 -4.71 -6.89 18.17
N ASP A 151 -3.68 -6.05 18.11
CA ASP A 151 -3.75 -4.64 18.50
C ASP A 151 -3.66 -3.77 17.24
N GLU A 152 -4.66 -2.93 17.04
CA GLU A 152 -4.66 -1.80 16.11
C GLU A 152 -4.12 -0.59 16.88
N SER A 153 -3.04 0.01 16.39
CA SER A 153 -2.22 0.93 17.18
C SER A 153 -1.52 1.99 16.34
N GLU A 154 -1.10 3.07 17.00
CA GLU A 154 -0.60 4.29 16.36
C GLU A 154 0.68 4.81 17.03
N SER A 155 1.59 5.40 16.25
CA SER A 155 2.59 6.34 16.76
C SER A 155 2.67 7.59 15.90
N ASN A 156 2.42 8.73 16.53
CA ASN A 156 2.51 10.06 15.92
C ASN A 156 3.95 10.54 15.70
N ASP A 157 4.94 9.80 16.20
CA ASP A 157 6.36 10.06 15.93
C ASP A 157 7.22 8.80 16.09
N VAL A 158 7.48 8.13 14.97
CA VAL A 158 8.31 6.91 14.88
C VAL A 158 9.76 7.07 15.32
N SER A 159 10.25 8.31 15.47
CA SER A 159 11.61 8.58 15.97
C SER A 159 11.72 8.50 17.50
N LEU A 160 10.58 8.58 18.22
CA LEU A 160 10.54 8.44 19.67
C LEU A 160 10.57 6.98 20.08
N SER A 161 11.02 6.72 21.31
CA SER A 161 11.01 5.39 21.93
C SER A 161 9.71 5.08 22.69
N THR A 162 8.64 5.82 22.43
CA THR A 162 7.34 5.65 23.08
C THR A 162 6.61 4.45 22.47
N THR A 163 6.05 3.57 23.29
CA THR A 163 5.16 2.50 22.82
C THR A 163 4.02 3.08 21.99
N MET A 164 3.66 2.42 20.88
CA MET A 164 2.49 2.80 20.09
C MET A 164 1.23 2.76 20.97
N ASN A 165 0.36 3.75 20.81
CA ASN A 165 -0.92 3.81 21.51
C ASN A 165 -1.86 2.75 20.92
N VAL A 166 -2.37 1.84 21.75
CA VAL A 166 -3.37 0.85 21.31
C VAL A 166 -4.73 1.52 21.23
N GLN A 167 -5.30 1.54 20.02
CA GLN A 167 -6.58 2.15 19.71
C GLN A 167 -7.73 1.13 19.79
N SER A 168 -7.46 -0.12 19.38
CA SER A 168 -8.44 -1.22 19.36
C SER A 168 -7.72 -2.57 19.54
N THR A 169 -8.39 -3.54 20.18
CA THR A 169 -7.85 -4.88 20.48
C THR A 169 -8.89 -5.95 20.17
N ARG A 170 -8.50 -7.02 19.46
CA ARG A 170 -9.42 -8.08 19.03
C ARG A 170 -8.77 -9.47 18.98
N GLY A 171 -9.45 -10.48 19.52
CA GLY A 171 -9.02 -11.89 19.45
C GLY A 171 -9.64 -12.66 18.28
N ASN A 172 -9.09 -13.85 17.99
CA ASN A 172 -9.52 -14.75 16.91
C ASN A 172 -9.44 -14.12 15.50
N VAL A 173 -8.31 -13.50 15.21
CA VAL A 173 -8.01 -12.81 13.94
C VAL A 173 -6.59 -13.16 13.49
N ASP A 174 -6.32 -13.05 12.19
CA ASP A 174 -5.05 -13.47 11.58
C ASP A 174 -4.62 -12.53 10.42
N GLN A 175 -3.31 -12.44 10.19
CA GLN A 175 -2.60 -11.66 9.18
C GLN A 175 -3.13 -10.24 8.85
N PRO A 176 -3.06 -9.26 9.78
CA PRO A 176 -3.46 -7.87 9.52
C PRO A 176 -2.64 -7.20 8.41
N PHE A 177 -3.31 -6.50 7.49
CA PHE A 177 -2.69 -5.73 6.41
C PHE A 177 -3.18 -4.28 6.38
N VAL A 178 -2.38 -3.35 6.89
CA VAL A 178 -2.75 -1.94 7.03
C VAL A 178 -2.57 -1.16 5.73
N ARG A 179 -3.53 -0.29 5.42
CA ARG A 179 -3.38 0.88 4.56
C ARG A 179 -3.97 2.10 5.25
N ALA A 180 -3.32 3.24 5.11
CA ALA A 180 -3.80 4.53 5.58
C ALA A 180 -3.78 5.55 4.44
N LEU A 181 -4.69 6.52 4.48
CA LEU A 181 -4.72 7.69 3.61
C LEU A 181 -5.00 8.93 4.46
N GLY A 182 -4.10 9.91 4.42
CA GLY A 182 -4.29 11.19 5.05
C GLY A 182 -5.32 12.04 4.31
N VAL A 183 -6.34 12.53 5.03
CA VAL A 183 -7.30 13.51 4.51
C VAL A 183 -7.52 14.61 5.54
N ALA A 184 -8.08 15.76 5.12
CA ALA A 184 -8.26 16.94 5.96
C ALA A 184 -9.18 16.77 7.19
N SER A 185 -9.81 15.60 7.37
CA SER A 185 -10.64 15.25 8.53
C SER A 185 -9.97 14.24 9.47
N GLY A 186 -8.65 14.08 9.41
CA GLY A 186 -7.91 12.99 10.05
C GLY A 186 -7.75 11.78 9.13
N ASP A 187 -6.94 10.81 9.54
CA ASP A 187 -6.59 9.67 8.69
C ASP A 187 -7.77 8.71 8.45
N ARG A 188 -7.77 8.09 7.25
CA ARG A 188 -8.60 6.93 6.92
C ARG A 188 -7.75 5.68 7.01
N ILE A 189 -8.11 4.73 7.87
CA ILE A 189 -7.33 3.53 8.15
C ILE A 189 -8.14 2.31 7.74
N TYR A 190 -7.50 1.37 7.05
CA TYR A 190 -8.09 0.12 6.54
C TYR A 190 -7.16 -1.04 6.90
N VAL A 191 -7.62 -1.95 7.75
CA VAL A 191 -6.85 -3.14 8.16
C VAL A 191 -7.53 -4.37 7.58
N GLY A 192 -6.91 -4.99 6.56
CA GLY A 192 -7.38 -6.25 6.00
C GLY A 192 -7.03 -7.41 6.92
N ILE A 193 -8.02 -8.19 7.35
CA ILE A 193 -7.87 -9.20 8.41
C ILE A 193 -8.66 -10.46 8.03
N ASN A 194 -8.10 -11.62 8.38
CA ASN A 194 -8.82 -12.89 8.39
C ASN A 194 -9.46 -13.12 9.77
N ASP A 195 -10.73 -12.76 9.89
CA ASP A 195 -11.47 -12.70 11.16
C ASP A 195 -12.34 -13.94 11.37
N PHE A 196 -11.91 -14.82 12.28
CA PHE A 196 -12.60 -16.08 12.60
C PHE A 196 -13.89 -15.88 13.39
N ASN A 197 -14.19 -14.67 13.87
CA ASN A 197 -15.47 -14.38 14.52
C ASN A 197 -16.62 -14.24 13.49
N GLN A 198 -16.31 -14.22 12.18
CA GLN A 198 -17.32 -14.05 11.13
C GLN A 198 -18.14 -15.31 10.84
N ALA A 199 -19.45 -15.08 10.65
CA ALA A 199 -20.41 -16.15 10.45
C ALA A 199 -20.19 -16.92 9.14
N SER A 200 -20.45 -18.24 9.19
CA SER A 200 -20.39 -19.14 8.02
C SER A 200 -19.02 -19.21 7.32
N GLY A 201 -17.93 -18.86 8.01
CA GLY A 201 -16.56 -18.96 7.48
C GLY A 201 -16.22 -17.88 6.45
N ARG A 202 -16.91 -16.73 6.46
CA ARG A 202 -16.65 -15.57 5.59
C ARG A 202 -15.70 -14.63 6.30
N THR A 203 -14.49 -15.10 6.53
CA THR A 203 -13.52 -14.49 7.45
C THR A 203 -12.83 -13.27 6.84
N ALA A 204 -12.82 -13.12 5.50
CA ALA A 204 -12.25 -11.95 4.85
C ALA A 204 -12.97 -10.67 5.28
N THR A 205 -12.26 -9.80 6.01
CA THR A 205 -12.81 -8.62 6.69
C THR A 205 -11.89 -7.41 6.52
N ILE A 206 -12.46 -6.21 6.44
CA ILE A 206 -11.73 -4.94 6.58
C ILE A 206 -12.21 -4.26 7.87
N ASP A 207 -11.31 -4.02 8.82
CA ASP A 207 -11.57 -3.05 9.88
C ASP A 207 -11.28 -1.65 9.33
N VAL A 208 -12.22 -0.72 9.55
CA VAL A 208 -12.13 0.65 9.02
C VAL A 208 -12.23 1.65 10.15
N SER A 209 -11.25 2.56 10.24
CA SER A 209 -11.42 3.86 10.91
C SER A 209 -11.54 4.98 9.89
N VAL A 210 -12.41 5.93 10.20
CA VAL A 210 -12.62 7.17 9.43
C VAL A 210 -12.28 8.42 10.25
N ASP A 211 -11.66 8.26 11.41
CA ASP A 211 -11.49 9.27 12.45
C ASP A 211 -10.13 9.16 13.16
N GLY A 212 -9.05 8.92 12.41
CA GLY A 212 -7.69 8.84 12.97
C GLY A 212 -7.42 7.61 13.85
N GLY A 213 -8.32 6.62 13.80
CA GLY A 213 -8.29 5.45 14.68
C GLY A 213 -9.03 5.62 16.00
N ALA A 214 -9.77 6.72 16.20
CA ALA A 214 -10.60 6.91 17.39
C ALA A 214 -11.74 5.87 17.48
N THR A 215 -12.28 5.40 16.33
CA THR A 215 -13.21 4.27 16.26
C THR A 215 -12.91 3.36 15.06
N TYR A 216 -13.10 2.05 15.25
CA TYR A 216 -12.98 1.04 14.20
C TYR A 216 -14.30 0.30 13.98
N LYS A 217 -14.59 -0.02 12.72
CA LYS A 217 -15.75 -0.79 12.27
C LYS A 217 -15.32 -1.96 11.40
N SER A 218 -15.54 -3.18 11.87
CA SER A 218 -15.32 -4.41 11.11
C SER A 218 -16.38 -4.61 10.03
N ILE A 219 -15.95 -4.84 8.79
CA ILE A 219 -16.80 -5.03 7.61
C ILE A 219 -16.40 -6.32 6.89
N PRO A 220 -17.22 -7.39 6.94
CA PRO A 220 -16.98 -8.62 6.19
C PRO A 220 -17.18 -8.39 4.69
N ILE A 221 -16.26 -8.89 3.87
CA ILE A 221 -16.24 -8.63 2.41
C ILE A 221 -16.46 -9.87 1.53
N GLU A 222 -16.45 -11.09 2.08
CA GLU A 222 -16.90 -12.27 1.35
C GLU A 222 -18.44 -12.45 1.43
N ALA A 223 -19.07 -12.57 0.27
CA ALA A 223 -20.51 -12.81 0.11
C ALA A 223 -20.85 -14.27 -0.22
N ARG A 224 -19.87 -15.07 -0.65
CA ARG A 224 -20.04 -16.44 -1.17
C ARG A 224 -19.96 -17.47 -0.06
N LYS A 225 -20.06 -18.75 -0.43
CA LYS A 225 -19.81 -19.88 0.47
C LYS A 225 -18.32 -20.21 0.42
N THR A 226 -17.71 -20.41 1.59
CA THR A 226 -16.29 -20.70 1.73
C THR A 226 -16.03 -22.17 2.09
N ALA A 227 -14.75 -22.56 2.09
CA ALA A 227 -14.28 -23.85 2.60
C ALA A 227 -13.87 -23.76 4.09
N GLY A 228 -14.77 -23.23 4.93
CA GLY A 228 -14.58 -23.07 6.38
C GLY A 228 -14.01 -21.72 6.80
N GLN A 229 -13.14 -21.14 5.98
CA GLN A 229 -12.64 -19.76 6.08
C GLN A 229 -12.29 -19.25 4.67
N ASP A 230 -11.93 -17.97 4.56
CA ASP A 230 -11.17 -17.40 3.43
C ASP A 230 -9.66 -17.53 3.67
N GLY A 231 -8.84 -17.05 2.73
CA GLY A 231 -7.38 -17.03 2.88
C GLY A 231 -6.90 -15.90 3.80
N PRO A 232 -5.85 -16.13 4.62
CA PRO A 232 -5.35 -15.13 5.58
C PRO A 232 -5.03 -13.75 4.98
N SER A 233 -4.49 -13.70 3.76
CA SER A 233 -4.23 -12.43 3.07
C SER A 233 -5.51 -11.74 2.56
N VAL A 234 -6.02 -10.82 3.37
CA VAL A 234 -6.92 -9.75 2.93
C VAL A 234 -6.08 -8.48 2.71
N ARG A 235 -6.12 -7.92 1.50
CA ARG A 235 -5.23 -6.82 1.09
C ARG A 235 -6.04 -5.61 0.64
N PRO A 236 -6.19 -4.55 1.46
CA PRO A 236 -6.68 -3.26 0.99
C PRO A 236 -5.66 -2.51 0.12
N ALA A 237 -6.17 -1.62 -0.74
CA ALA A 237 -5.44 -0.54 -1.40
C ALA A 237 -6.35 0.68 -1.57
N VAL A 238 -5.81 1.88 -1.39
CA VAL A 238 -6.56 3.14 -1.38
C VAL A 238 -6.02 4.06 -2.48
N ALA A 239 -6.92 4.68 -3.24
CA ALA A 239 -6.59 5.70 -4.24
C ALA A 239 -6.70 7.12 -3.64
N ASN A 240 -6.03 8.08 -4.27
CA ASN A 240 -6.00 9.48 -3.83
C ASN A 240 -7.39 10.16 -3.80
N ASP A 241 -8.37 9.66 -4.54
CA ASP A 241 -9.75 10.14 -4.55
C ASP A 241 -10.65 9.50 -3.47
N GLY A 242 -10.08 8.62 -2.63
CA GLY A 242 -10.82 7.89 -1.59
C GLY A 242 -11.49 6.60 -2.08
N THR A 243 -11.30 6.20 -3.35
CA THR A 243 -11.72 4.87 -3.82
C THR A 243 -10.87 3.80 -3.13
N VAL A 244 -11.52 2.82 -2.51
CA VAL A 244 -10.85 1.72 -1.80
C VAL A 244 -11.13 0.42 -2.53
N TYR A 245 -10.08 -0.34 -2.82
CA TYR A 245 -10.20 -1.74 -3.24
C TYR A 245 -9.72 -2.65 -2.12
N ALA A 246 -10.27 -3.85 -2.06
CA ALA A 246 -9.62 -4.93 -1.33
C ALA A 246 -9.64 -6.23 -2.15
N ALA A 247 -8.55 -6.99 -2.08
CA ALA A 247 -8.41 -8.30 -2.69
C ALA A 247 -8.24 -9.37 -1.61
N PHE A 248 -8.86 -10.54 -1.82
CA PHE A 248 -8.70 -11.70 -0.94
C PHE A 248 -8.82 -13.01 -1.71
N PHE A 249 -8.29 -14.09 -1.12
CA PHE A 249 -8.49 -15.45 -1.60
C PHE A 249 -9.78 -16.02 -1.00
N GLY A 250 -10.87 -16.04 -1.77
CA GLY A 250 -12.09 -16.71 -1.35
C GLY A 250 -11.96 -18.22 -1.52
N TRP A 251 -11.70 -18.97 -0.44
CA TRP A 251 -11.49 -20.42 -0.53
C TRP A 251 -12.78 -21.14 -0.91
N ARG A 252 -12.72 -22.02 -1.92
CA ARG A 252 -13.86 -22.81 -2.42
C ARG A 252 -13.75 -24.28 -2.09
N LYS A 253 -12.53 -24.79 -1.96
CA LYS A 253 -12.21 -26.13 -1.43
C LYS A 253 -10.88 -26.08 -0.70
N PHE A 254 -10.72 -26.94 0.30
CA PHE A 254 -9.47 -27.13 1.02
C PHE A 254 -9.28 -28.61 1.34
N ASP A 255 -8.10 -29.17 1.07
CA ASP A 255 -7.77 -30.60 1.25
C ASP A 255 -6.80 -30.86 2.42
N GLY A 256 -6.49 -29.82 3.22
CA GLY A 256 -5.46 -29.85 4.26
C GLY A 256 -4.07 -29.37 3.81
N LYS A 257 -3.80 -29.26 2.49
CA LYS A 257 -2.50 -28.92 1.89
C LYS A 257 -2.57 -27.89 0.76
N THR A 258 -3.74 -27.69 0.18
CA THR A 258 -4.01 -26.80 -0.95
C THR A 258 -5.40 -26.20 -0.79
N ALA A 259 -5.49 -24.87 -0.87
CA ALA A 259 -6.76 -24.17 -0.99
C ALA A 259 -7.05 -23.90 -2.47
N THR A 260 -8.11 -24.50 -3.01
CA THR A 260 -8.68 -24.08 -4.30
C THR A 260 -9.47 -22.81 -4.07
N SER A 261 -8.95 -21.68 -4.54
CA SER A 261 -9.47 -20.35 -4.21
C SER A 261 -9.93 -19.59 -5.45
N ASP A 262 -10.93 -18.74 -5.30
CA ASP A 262 -11.16 -17.65 -6.23
C ASP A 262 -10.41 -16.41 -5.74
N ILE A 263 -9.91 -15.58 -6.66
CA ILE A 263 -9.38 -14.26 -6.31
C ILE A 263 -10.52 -13.27 -6.50
N VAL A 264 -10.94 -12.65 -5.41
CA VAL A 264 -12.08 -11.73 -5.36
C VAL A 264 -11.57 -10.33 -5.08
N VAL A 265 -12.08 -9.35 -5.83
CA VAL A 265 -11.82 -7.93 -5.64
C VAL A 265 -13.13 -7.22 -5.30
N VAL A 266 -13.18 -6.55 -4.16
CA VAL A 266 -14.25 -5.64 -3.77
C VAL A 266 -13.82 -4.19 -3.98
N ARG A 267 -14.79 -3.27 -4.04
CA ARG A 267 -14.55 -1.84 -4.16
C ARG A 267 -15.57 -1.04 -3.37
N ASP A 268 -15.09 0.05 -2.77
CA ASP A 268 -15.87 1.11 -2.16
C ASP A 268 -15.52 2.46 -2.81
N ASP A 269 -16.55 3.27 -3.11
CA ASP A 269 -16.41 4.56 -3.80
C ASP A 269 -16.63 5.74 -2.82
N ALA A 270 -16.67 5.48 -1.50
CA ALA A 270 -17.09 6.42 -0.47
C ALA A 270 -16.30 6.27 0.85
N ALA A 271 -15.05 5.79 0.81
CA ALA A 271 -14.20 5.56 1.98
C ALA A 271 -14.90 4.76 3.11
N ALA A 272 -15.73 3.77 2.72
CA ALA A 272 -16.59 2.94 3.57
C ALA A 272 -17.60 3.70 4.48
N THR A 273 -17.83 4.99 4.23
CA THR A 273 -18.86 5.80 4.90
C THR A 273 -20.28 5.56 4.36
N GLY A 274 -20.39 4.90 3.20
CA GLY A 274 -21.67 4.58 2.55
C GLY A 274 -22.46 3.46 3.24
N ALA A 275 -23.73 3.29 2.84
CA ALA A 275 -24.63 2.31 3.44
C ALA A 275 -24.27 0.84 3.13
N ASN A 276 -23.60 0.56 2.00
CA ASN A 276 -23.24 -0.78 1.53
C ASN A 276 -21.73 -0.84 1.23
N PRO A 277 -20.87 -0.73 2.25
CA PRO A 277 -19.44 -0.58 2.04
C PRO A 277 -18.84 -1.81 1.36
N PHE A 278 -17.90 -1.58 0.44
CA PHE A 278 -17.23 -2.61 -0.38
C PHE A 278 -18.13 -3.40 -1.36
N GLN A 279 -19.39 -3.01 -1.56
CA GLN A 279 -20.35 -3.75 -2.42
C GLN A 279 -20.53 -3.18 -3.84
N VAL A 280 -19.70 -2.23 -4.26
CA VAL A 280 -19.85 -1.55 -5.56
C VAL A 280 -19.62 -2.51 -6.73
N LEU A 281 -18.55 -3.32 -6.66
CA LEU A 281 -18.32 -4.38 -7.64
C LEU A 281 -19.24 -5.57 -7.38
N LYS A 282 -19.90 -6.03 -8.44
CA LYS A 282 -20.69 -7.28 -8.44
C LYS A 282 -20.18 -8.23 -9.51
N ASP A 283 -20.12 -9.52 -9.21
CA ASP A 283 -19.75 -10.50 -10.21
C ASP A 283 -20.92 -10.76 -11.18
N PRO A 284 -20.69 -10.80 -12.51
CA PRO A 284 -21.77 -11.03 -13.46
C PRO A 284 -22.36 -12.45 -13.37
N SER A 285 -21.66 -13.43 -12.79
CA SER A 285 -22.12 -14.83 -12.73
C SER A 285 -23.08 -15.14 -11.58
N ASP A 286 -23.06 -14.39 -10.48
CA ASP A 286 -23.96 -14.58 -9.32
C ASP A 286 -24.65 -13.30 -8.81
N LYS A 287 -24.26 -12.12 -9.32
CA LYS A 287 -24.72 -10.78 -8.90
C LYS A 287 -24.39 -10.41 -7.45
N LEU A 288 -23.58 -11.20 -6.76
CA LEU A 288 -23.13 -10.93 -5.40
C LEU A 288 -21.99 -9.89 -5.39
N PRO A 289 -21.79 -9.17 -4.27
CA PRO A 289 -20.63 -8.33 -4.04
C PRO A 289 -19.29 -9.04 -4.30
N GLY A 290 -18.30 -8.24 -4.70
CA GLY A 290 -16.97 -8.72 -5.09
C GLY A 290 -16.97 -9.29 -6.50
N ARG A 291 -16.05 -8.80 -7.33
CA ARG A 291 -15.78 -9.31 -8.67
C ARG A 291 -14.77 -10.44 -8.58
N ILE A 292 -15.07 -11.58 -9.19
CA ILE A 292 -14.08 -12.66 -9.31
C ILE A 292 -13.16 -12.32 -10.49
N VAL A 293 -11.87 -12.11 -10.21
CA VAL A 293 -10.86 -11.79 -11.21
C VAL A 293 -10.09 -13.02 -11.69
N VAL A 294 -9.99 -14.07 -10.88
CA VAL A 294 -9.46 -15.39 -11.26
C VAL A 294 -10.24 -16.46 -10.52
N LYS A 295 -10.53 -17.61 -11.17
CA LYS A 295 -11.29 -18.73 -10.58
C LYS A 295 -10.41 -19.94 -10.33
N GLY A 296 -10.58 -20.60 -9.19
CA GLY A 296 -10.03 -21.91 -8.89
C GLY A 296 -8.49 -22.03 -8.88
N VAL A 297 -7.76 -20.99 -8.48
CA VAL A 297 -6.30 -21.05 -8.32
C VAL A 297 -5.91 -21.99 -7.17
N SER A 298 -4.79 -22.69 -7.31
CA SER A 298 -4.31 -23.67 -6.33
C SER A 298 -3.26 -23.06 -5.41
N ILE A 299 -3.70 -22.52 -4.27
CA ILE A 299 -2.83 -21.88 -3.29
C ILE A 299 -2.23 -22.96 -2.37
N PRO A 300 -0.89 -23.05 -2.21
CA PRO A 300 -0.26 -23.87 -1.19
C PRO A 300 -0.75 -23.49 0.21
N TRP A 301 -0.85 -24.44 1.13
CA TRP A 301 -1.18 -24.17 2.53
C TRP A 301 -0.05 -24.59 3.46
N SER A 302 0.10 -23.88 4.58
CA SER A 302 1.12 -24.13 5.61
C SER A 302 2.56 -23.93 5.12
N ASN A 303 3.52 -24.40 5.91
CA ASN A 303 4.96 -24.18 5.75
C ASN A 303 5.60 -25.07 4.66
N ALA A 304 4.80 -25.74 3.81
CA ALA A 304 5.29 -26.67 2.80
C ALA A 304 4.34 -26.77 1.57
N PRO A 305 4.83 -26.63 0.33
CA PRO A 305 6.20 -26.26 -0.06
C PRO A 305 6.61 -24.87 0.45
N ALA A 306 7.92 -24.64 0.48
CA ALA A 306 8.58 -23.39 0.88
C ALA A 306 9.66 -23.04 -0.15
N ILE A 307 10.07 -21.78 -0.22
CA ILE A 307 11.21 -21.34 -1.05
C ILE A 307 12.34 -20.96 -0.11
N GLY A 308 13.33 -21.84 0.02
CA GLY A 308 14.32 -21.73 1.09
C GLY A 308 13.66 -21.96 2.45
N GLN A 309 13.75 -20.98 3.34
CA GLN A 309 13.07 -20.99 4.65
C GLN A 309 11.70 -20.28 4.61
N GLU A 310 11.35 -19.61 3.50
CA GLU A 310 10.16 -18.76 3.42
C GLU A 310 8.89 -19.52 3.05
N ARG A 311 7.81 -19.20 3.79
CA ARG A 311 6.46 -19.73 3.58
C ARG A 311 5.83 -19.07 2.35
N ILE A 312 5.10 -19.83 1.54
CA ILE A 312 4.51 -19.33 0.27
C ILE A 312 2.98 -19.49 0.20
N GLY A 313 2.33 -19.60 1.37
CA GLY A 313 0.90 -19.93 1.46
C GLY A 313 -0.08 -18.75 1.28
N SER A 314 0.41 -17.51 1.15
CA SER A 314 -0.42 -16.30 1.30
C SER A 314 0.07 -15.11 0.43
N THR A 315 0.62 -15.36 -0.77
CA THR A 315 1.10 -14.27 -1.64
C THR A 315 -0.04 -13.69 -2.49
N LEU A 316 -0.67 -12.64 -1.95
CA LEU A 316 -1.59 -11.74 -2.65
C LEU A 316 -1.18 -10.29 -2.39
N SER A 317 -1.32 -9.44 -3.41
CA SER A 317 -1.22 -7.99 -3.29
C SER A 317 -2.15 -7.31 -4.29
N VAL A 318 -2.59 -6.10 -3.97
CA VAL A 318 -3.38 -5.22 -4.84
C VAL A 318 -2.82 -3.80 -4.76
N ALA A 319 -2.85 -3.11 -5.89
CA ALA A 319 -2.49 -1.70 -6.01
C ALA A 319 -3.47 -1.01 -6.98
N VAL A 320 -3.64 0.30 -6.82
CA VAL A 320 -4.48 1.14 -7.69
C VAL A 320 -3.56 2.13 -8.41
N ASP A 321 -3.85 2.49 -9.66
CA ASP A 321 -3.12 3.59 -10.32
C ASP A 321 -3.38 4.90 -9.54
N PRO A 322 -2.34 5.58 -9.01
CA PRO A 322 -2.50 6.79 -8.22
C PRO A 322 -3.10 7.97 -8.99
N ASN A 323 -3.15 7.91 -10.32
CA ASN A 323 -3.75 8.91 -11.20
C ASN A 323 -5.13 8.48 -11.74
N HIS A 324 -5.46 7.18 -11.68
CA HIS A 324 -6.68 6.61 -12.26
C HIS A 324 -7.26 5.51 -11.35
N SER A 325 -8.10 5.89 -10.40
CA SER A 325 -8.77 4.96 -9.47
C SER A 325 -9.63 3.86 -10.15
N GLY A 326 -9.94 4.01 -11.44
CA GLY A 326 -10.57 2.99 -12.26
C GLY A 326 -9.65 1.84 -12.70
N THR A 327 -8.32 1.96 -12.57
CA THR A 327 -7.33 0.95 -12.96
C THR A 327 -6.74 0.27 -11.73
N VAL A 328 -6.89 -1.06 -11.65
CA VAL A 328 -6.43 -1.87 -10.52
C VAL A 328 -5.48 -2.97 -10.97
N TYR A 329 -4.41 -3.15 -10.21
CA TYR A 329 -3.42 -4.21 -10.39
C TYR A 329 -3.56 -5.22 -9.27
N VAL A 330 -3.73 -6.49 -9.61
CA VAL A 330 -3.75 -7.61 -8.65
C VAL A 330 -2.65 -8.58 -9.02
N SER A 331 -1.80 -8.91 -8.05
CA SER A 331 -0.75 -9.93 -8.19
C SER A 331 -0.95 -11.03 -7.16
N TRP A 332 -0.81 -12.27 -7.59
CA TRP A 332 -0.90 -13.44 -6.73
C TRP A 332 0.12 -14.48 -7.16
N ALA A 333 0.37 -15.47 -6.31
CA ALA A 333 1.07 -16.67 -6.72
C ALA A 333 0.34 -17.94 -6.30
N ASP A 334 0.49 -18.98 -7.13
CA ASP A 334 -0.15 -20.28 -6.98
C ASP A 334 0.82 -21.42 -7.36
N LYS A 335 0.38 -22.68 -7.26
CA LYS A 335 1.18 -23.87 -7.65
C LYS A 335 1.50 -23.95 -9.15
N GLY A 336 1.11 -22.98 -9.98
CA GLY A 336 1.41 -22.98 -11.41
C GLY A 336 0.83 -24.18 -12.16
N SER A 337 1.58 -24.68 -13.14
CA SER A 337 1.21 -25.87 -13.91
C SER A 337 2.41 -26.81 -14.08
N LYS A 338 2.16 -28.07 -14.48
CA LYS A 338 3.21 -29.00 -14.94
C LYS A 338 4.39 -29.28 -13.98
N GLY A 339 4.20 -29.10 -12.68
CA GLY A 339 5.22 -29.42 -11.66
C GLY A 339 6.03 -28.22 -11.17
N ASP A 340 5.66 -27.00 -11.56
CA ASP A 340 6.14 -25.79 -10.90
C ASP A 340 5.86 -25.84 -9.38
N ILE A 341 6.77 -25.29 -8.58
CA ILE A 341 6.58 -25.14 -7.13
C ILE A 341 5.74 -23.88 -6.83
N TYR A 342 5.96 -22.83 -7.63
CA TYR A 342 5.32 -21.53 -7.47
C TYR A 342 5.36 -20.73 -8.77
N THR A 343 4.24 -20.10 -9.14
CA THR A 343 4.14 -19.18 -10.28
C THR A 343 3.56 -17.86 -9.82
N LEU A 344 4.26 -16.76 -10.10
CA LEU A 344 3.78 -15.40 -9.86
C LEU A 344 3.02 -14.89 -11.08
N HIS A 345 1.86 -14.28 -10.83
CA HIS A 345 1.00 -13.70 -11.84
C HIS A 345 0.71 -12.23 -11.52
N VAL A 346 0.44 -11.44 -12.55
CA VAL A 346 -0.06 -10.06 -12.42
C VAL A 346 -1.18 -9.83 -13.42
N ARG A 347 -2.23 -9.13 -12.98
CA ARG A 347 -3.39 -8.74 -13.77
C ARG A 347 -3.65 -7.25 -13.58
N SER A 348 -3.72 -6.52 -14.68
CA SER A 348 -4.35 -5.19 -14.74
C SER A 348 -5.84 -5.35 -15.08
N SER A 349 -6.71 -4.50 -14.57
CA SER A 349 -8.13 -4.41 -14.95
C SER A 349 -8.68 -3.00 -14.80
#